data_AF-A0A953VQM5-F1
#
_entry.id   AF-A0A953VQM5-F1
#
_cell.length_a   1.000
_cell.length_b   1.000
_cell.length_c   1.000
_cell.angle_alpha   90.00
_cell.angle_beta   90.00
_cell.angle_gamma   90.00
#
_symmetry.space_group_name_H-M   'P 1'
#
loop_
_entity.id
_entity.type
_entity.pdbx_description
1 polymer ?
#
loop_
_entity_poly.entity_id
_entity_poly.type
_entity_poly.pdbx_seq_one_letter_code
_entity_poly.pdbx_strand_id
1 'polypeptide(L)'
;MNGAADPLALLAGAEAARTRPLESRAAVERALAAAPDDAAVRLAAYRFYFYDHDHAAALDQAVLLLAGAARRLNIATDWRAVGPGDAEFTAHDFAPGLYLQALVALGYCAARLGEAAFAREALAKASELDPTDRFGGGWILAHLDACARQEAGD
;
A
#
# COMPACT_ATOMS: atom_id res chain seq x y z
N MET A 1 24.47 19.40 -11.86
CA MET A 1 24.54 17.93 -11.84
C MET A 1 23.61 17.44 -10.74
N ASN A 2 22.40 17.00 -11.09
CA ASN A 2 21.48 16.40 -10.12
C ASN A 2 20.77 15.25 -10.81
N GLY A 3 21.35 14.06 -10.69
CA GLY A 3 20.74 12.81 -11.16
C GLY A 3 19.65 12.40 -10.18
N ALA A 4 18.46 12.99 -10.33
CA ALA A 4 17.27 12.41 -9.73
C ALA A 4 16.99 11.10 -10.47
N ALA A 5 17.05 9.98 -9.76
CA ALA A 5 16.65 8.69 -10.30
C ALA A 5 15.20 8.80 -10.81
N ASP A 6 15.01 8.53 -12.10
CA ASP A 6 13.70 8.53 -12.74
C ASP A 6 12.82 7.44 -12.09
N PRO A 7 11.69 7.78 -11.45
CA PRO A 7 10.78 6.81 -10.86
C PRO A 7 10.26 5.78 -11.88
N LEU A 8 10.23 6.12 -13.17
CA LEU A 8 9.92 5.18 -14.25
C LEU A 8 11.05 4.16 -14.49
N ALA A 9 12.31 4.54 -14.26
CA ALA A 9 13.45 3.62 -14.34
C ALA A 9 13.45 2.57 -13.21
N LEU A 10 12.89 2.91 -12.04
CA LEU A 10 12.63 1.95 -10.96
C LEU A 10 11.49 0.97 -11.30
N LEU A 11 10.62 1.33 -12.26
CA LEU A 11 9.50 0.50 -12.71
C LEU A 11 9.80 -0.40 -13.90
N ALA A 12 10.81 -0.07 -14.70
CA ALA A 12 11.31 -0.93 -15.76
C ALA A 12 11.76 -2.32 -15.24
N GLY A 13 12.21 -2.41 -13.99
CA GLY A 13 12.54 -3.69 -13.34
C GLY A 13 11.33 -4.57 -13.02
N ALA A 14 10.16 -3.99 -12.78
CA ALA A 14 8.92 -4.73 -12.50
C ALA A 14 8.32 -5.36 -13.77
N GLU A 15 8.55 -4.76 -14.93
CA GLU A 15 8.17 -5.33 -16.24
C GLU A 15 9.04 -6.54 -16.60
N ALA A 16 10.35 -6.48 -16.31
CA ALA A 16 11.28 -7.59 -16.52
C ALA A 16 11.05 -8.79 -15.58
N ALA A 17 10.36 -8.58 -14.44
CA ALA A 17 10.08 -9.64 -13.46
C ALA A 17 9.13 -10.73 -13.97
N ARG A 18 8.37 -10.47 -15.05
CA ARG A 18 7.44 -11.47 -15.64
C ARG A 18 8.14 -12.64 -16.33
N THR A 19 9.45 -12.57 -16.61
CA THR A 19 10.16 -13.60 -17.37
C THR A 19 10.94 -14.59 -16.49
N ARG A 20 11.26 -14.25 -15.22
CA ARG A 20 11.96 -15.15 -14.27
C ARG A 20 11.57 -14.89 -12.80
N PRO A 21 10.41 -15.38 -12.35
CA PRO A 21 9.83 -15.02 -11.04
C PRO A 21 10.73 -15.31 -9.83
N LEU A 22 11.44 -16.44 -9.84
CA LEU A 22 12.31 -16.84 -8.72
C LEU A 22 13.60 -16.01 -8.63
N GLU A 23 14.22 -15.66 -9.76
CA GLU A 23 15.39 -14.76 -9.78
C GLU A 23 14.99 -13.35 -9.33
N SER A 24 13.78 -12.91 -9.69
CA SER A 24 13.21 -11.63 -9.24
C SER A 24 12.92 -11.62 -7.74
N ARG A 25 12.35 -12.70 -7.17
CA ARG A 25 12.11 -12.79 -5.72
C ARG A 25 13.41 -12.72 -4.91
N ALA A 26 14.42 -13.49 -5.29
CA ALA A 26 15.72 -13.45 -4.60
C ALA A 26 16.41 -12.07 -4.72
N ALA A 27 16.20 -11.35 -5.83
CA ALA A 27 16.67 -9.97 -5.97
C ALA A 27 15.94 -9.01 -5.04
N VAL A 28 14.62 -9.13 -4.92
CA VAL A 28 13.79 -8.33 -4.00
C VAL A 28 14.20 -8.57 -2.55
N GLU A 29 14.37 -9.83 -2.14
CA GLU A 29 14.80 -10.19 -0.79
C GLU A 29 16.19 -9.64 -0.45
N ARG A 30 17.14 -9.72 -1.38
CA ARG A 30 18.48 -9.10 -1.21
C ARG A 30 18.42 -7.58 -1.08
N ALA A 31 17.57 -6.92 -1.88
CA ALA A 31 17.39 -5.48 -1.79
C ALA A 31 16.80 -5.06 -0.43
N LEU A 32 15.78 -5.79 0.05
CA LEU A 32 15.20 -5.57 1.39
C LEU A 32 16.21 -5.81 2.51
N ALA A 33 17.07 -6.83 2.39
CA ALA A 33 18.12 -7.08 3.37
C ALA A 33 19.19 -5.97 3.40
N ALA A 34 19.53 -5.40 2.23
CA ALA A 34 20.54 -4.35 2.12
C ALA A 34 20.04 -2.98 2.58
N ALA A 35 18.75 -2.70 2.37
CA ALA A 35 18.15 -1.40 2.68
C ALA A 35 16.74 -1.58 3.27
N PRO A 36 16.62 -2.13 4.50
CA PRO A 36 15.34 -2.46 5.07
C PRO A 36 14.46 -1.23 5.27
N ASP A 37 15.01 -0.07 5.64
CA ASP A 37 14.19 1.12 5.94
C ASP A 37 13.97 2.05 4.74
N ASP A 38 14.45 1.67 3.55
CA ASP A 38 14.26 2.47 2.34
C ASP A 38 12.85 2.30 1.77
N ALA A 39 12.10 3.40 1.69
CA ALA A 39 10.71 3.40 1.23
C ALA A 39 10.58 3.02 -0.25
N ALA A 40 11.55 3.35 -1.10
CA ALA A 40 11.51 3.00 -2.52
C ALA A 40 11.75 1.49 -2.70
N VAL A 41 12.68 0.91 -1.94
CA VAL A 41 12.93 -0.54 -1.93
C VAL A 41 11.70 -1.31 -1.44
N ARG A 42 11.08 -0.87 -0.33
CA ARG A 42 9.84 -1.48 0.17
C ARG A 42 8.67 -1.33 -0.82
N LEU A 43 8.54 -0.19 -1.47
CA LEU A 43 7.48 0.02 -2.47
C LEU A 43 7.69 -0.89 -3.69
N ALA A 44 8.92 -1.08 -4.15
CA ALA A 44 9.24 -2.03 -5.20
C ALA A 44 8.90 -3.47 -4.78
N ALA A 45 9.25 -3.87 -3.56
CA ALA A 45 8.92 -5.19 -3.02
C ALA A 45 7.40 -5.41 -2.91
N TYR A 46 6.66 -4.43 -2.37
CA TYR A 46 5.20 -4.46 -2.33
C TYR A 46 4.61 -4.74 -3.73
N ARG A 47 5.05 -3.99 -4.74
CA ARG A 47 4.56 -4.15 -6.12
C ARG A 47 4.89 -5.51 -6.70
N PHE A 48 6.09 -6.02 -6.43
CA PHE A 48 6.49 -7.36 -6.84
C PHE A 48 5.52 -8.42 -6.30
N TYR A 49 5.32 -8.47 -4.97
CA TYR A 49 4.42 -9.45 -4.35
C TYR A 49 2.96 -9.26 -4.76
N PHE A 50 2.52 -8.01 -4.92
CA PHE A 50 1.17 -7.68 -5.37
C PHE A 50 0.88 -8.23 -6.77
N TYR A 51 1.81 -8.05 -7.72
CA TYR A 51 1.64 -8.55 -9.09
C TYR A 51 1.88 -10.06 -9.21
N ASP A 52 2.60 -10.67 -8.26
CA ASP A 52 2.76 -12.13 -8.15
C ASP A 52 1.56 -12.82 -7.45
N HIS A 53 0.56 -12.04 -7.01
CA HIS A 53 -0.59 -12.51 -6.22
C HIS A 53 -0.23 -13.07 -4.83
N ASP A 54 0.99 -12.85 -4.34
CA ASP A 54 1.38 -13.11 -2.95
C ASP A 54 0.87 -11.97 -2.06
N HIS A 55 -0.44 -11.97 -1.81
CA HIS A 55 -1.11 -10.92 -1.05
C HIS A 55 -0.68 -10.88 0.43
N ALA A 56 -0.20 -12.00 0.98
CA ALA A 56 0.35 -12.05 2.34
C ALA A 56 1.67 -11.27 2.42
N ALA A 57 2.62 -11.56 1.52
CA ALA A 57 3.88 -10.82 1.48
C ALA A 57 3.68 -9.34 1.10
N ALA A 58 2.71 -9.05 0.22
CA ALA A 58 2.34 -7.67 -0.10
C ALA A 58 1.76 -6.93 1.13
N LEU A 59 0.90 -7.59 1.92
CA LEU A 59 0.33 -7.02 3.14
C LEU A 59 1.45 -6.62 4.13
N ASP A 60 2.44 -7.48 4.34
CA ASP A 60 3.57 -7.20 5.22
C ASP A 60 4.35 -5.95 4.78
N GLN A 61 4.58 -5.79 3.47
CA GLN A 61 5.24 -4.60 2.95
C GLN A 61 4.37 -3.35 3.10
N ALA A 62 3.05 -3.46 2.92
CA ALA A 62 2.12 -2.34 3.09
C ALA A 62 2.11 -1.83 4.55
N VAL A 63 2.11 -2.73 5.53
CA VAL A 63 2.22 -2.38 6.97
C VAL A 63 3.49 -1.58 7.24
N LEU A 64 4.63 -2.03 6.71
CA LEU A 64 5.92 -1.39 6.96
C LEU A 64 6.04 -0.04 6.23
N LEU A 65 5.51 0.06 5.01
CA LEU A 65 5.41 1.33 4.27
C LEU A 65 4.53 2.34 5.01
N LEU A 66 3.38 1.91 5.52
CA LEU A 66 2.45 2.76 6.26
C LEU A 66 3.11 3.32 7.52
N ALA A 67 3.75 2.46 8.33
CA ALA A 67 4.48 2.90 9.51
C ALA A 67 5.66 3.83 9.18
N GLY A 68 6.36 3.57 8.06
CA GLY A 68 7.42 4.44 7.57
C GLY A 68 6.92 5.82 7.13
N ALA A 69 5.80 5.87 6.42
CA ALA A 69 5.15 7.11 6.01
C ALA A 69 4.64 7.90 7.24
N ALA A 70 4.04 7.22 8.22
CA ALA A 70 3.60 7.83 9.48
C ALA A 70 4.75 8.54 10.21
N ARG A 71 5.92 7.88 10.33
CA ARG A 71 7.12 8.47 10.93
C ARG A 71 7.60 9.71 10.17
N ARG A 72 7.54 9.71 8.85
CA ARG A 72 7.93 10.87 8.02
C ARG A 72 6.96 12.05 8.15
N LEU A 73 5.69 11.77 8.40
CA LEU A 73 4.65 12.76 8.67
C LEU A 73 4.66 13.24 10.14
N ASN A 74 5.43 12.59 11.01
CA ASN A 74 5.43 12.83 12.45
C ASN A 74 4.04 12.65 13.09
N ILE A 75 3.34 11.58 12.70
CA ILE A 75 2.01 11.19 13.20
C ILE A 75 2.06 9.79 13.86
N ALA A 76 0.95 9.36 14.45
CA ALA A 76 0.84 8.04 15.08
C ALA A 76 1.15 6.91 14.07
N THR A 77 1.97 5.93 14.49
CA THR A 77 2.29 4.76 13.66
C THR A 77 1.17 3.73 13.60
N ASP A 78 0.31 3.71 14.62
CA ASP A 78 -0.97 3.00 14.54
C ASP A 78 -1.95 3.87 13.76
N TRP A 79 -2.26 3.43 12.53
CA TRP A 79 -3.13 4.14 11.62
C TRP A 79 -4.56 4.31 12.15
N ARG A 80 -4.98 3.49 13.12
CA ARG A 80 -6.29 3.62 13.78
C ARG A 80 -6.40 4.90 14.60
N ALA A 81 -5.28 5.37 15.13
CA ALA A 81 -5.20 6.59 15.93
C ALA A 81 -5.02 7.86 15.08
N VAL A 82 -4.86 7.73 13.76
CA VAL A 82 -4.67 8.86 12.85
C VAL A 82 -6.01 9.45 12.44
N GLY A 83 -6.13 10.77 12.53
CA GLY A 83 -7.28 11.55 12.09
C GLY A 83 -6.93 12.54 10.96
N PRO A 84 -7.94 13.15 10.31
CA PRO A 84 -7.73 14.03 9.15
C PRO A 84 -6.88 15.28 9.44
N GLY A 85 -6.79 15.71 10.70
CA GLY A 85 -6.03 16.88 11.11
C GLY A 85 -4.54 16.61 11.41
N ASP A 86 -4.11 15.36 11.40
CA ASP A 86 -2.72 15.01 11.75
C ASP A 86 -1.73 15.29 10.61
N ALA A 87 -2.21 15.35 9.35
CA ALA A 87 -1.42 15.71 8.18
C ALA A 87 -2.32 16.23 7.04
N GLU A 88 -1.73 16.93 6.08
CA GLU A 88 -2.40 17.36 4.85
C GLU A 88 -2.56 16.19 3.86
N PHE A 89 -3.43 15.23 4.16
CA PHE A 89 -3.64 14.00 3.37
C PHE A 89 -4.10 14.25 1.93
N THR A 90 -4.80 15.37 1.70
CA THR A 90 -5.27 15.79 0.37
C THR A 90 -4.21 16.54 -0.44
N ALA A 91 -3.07 16.90 0.18
CA ALA A 91 -1.95 17.50 -0.55
C ALA A 91 -1.37 16.52 -1.58
N HIS A 92 -0.72 17.07 -2.61
CA HIS A 92 -0.05 16.30 -3.67
C HIS A 92 1.41 15.97 -3.32
N ASP A 93 1.74 16.00 -2.03
CA ASP A 93 3.06 15.69 -1.52
C ASP A 93 3.29 14.17 -1.41
N PHE A 94 4.56 13.79 -1.51
CA PHE A 94 4.94 12.38 -1.53
C PHE A 94 4.54 11.62 -0.25
N ALA A 95 4.78 12.18 0.94
CA ALA A 95 4.58 11.45 2.19
C ALA A 95 3.10 11.19 2.54
N PRO A 96 2.18 12.18 2.46
CA PRO A 96 0.75 11.92 2.66
C PRO A 96 0.18 11.00 1.57
N GLY A 97 0.61 11.18 0.31
CA GLY A 97 0.23 10.29 -0.78
C GLY A 97 0.70 8.85 -0.59
N LEU A 98 1.93 8.64 -0.11
CA LEU A 98 2.45 7.30 0.20
C LEU A 98 1.68 6.66 1.37
N TYR A 99 1.37 7.44 2.40
CA TYR A 99 0.58 6.96 3.55
C TYR A 99 -0.79 6.42 3.10
N LEU A 100 -1.54 7.21 2.32
CA LEU A 100 -2.86 6.81 1.83
C LEU A 100 -2.79 5.60 0.89
N GLN A 101 -1.81 5.56 -0.03
CA GLN A 101 -1.61 4.40 -0.91
C GLN A 101 -1.31 3.12 -0.10
N ALA A 102 -0.47 3.22 0.93
CA ALA A 102 -0.13 2.09 1.79
C ALA A 102 -1.34 1.61 2.61
N LEU A 103 -2.18 2.52 3.08
CA LEU A 103 -3.41 2.19 3.82
C LEU A 103 -4.47 1.53 2.93
N VAL A 104 -4.65 2.02 1.69
CA VAL A 104 -5.54 1.37 0.71
C VAL A 104 -5.01 -0.01 0.33
N ALA A 105 -3.70 -0.13 0.09
CA ALA A 105 -3.03 -1.40 -0.19
C ALA A 105 -3.23 -2.42 0.93
N LEU A 106 -3.09 -1.98 2.19
CA LEU A 106 -3.35 -2.78 3.39
C LEU A 106 -4.77 -3.36 3.36
N GLY A 107 -5.77 -2.50 3.16
CA GLY A 107 -7.18 -2.91 3.09
C GLY A 107 -7.46 -3.86 1.93
N TYR A 108 -6.90 -3.60 0.75
CA TYR A 108 -7.06 -4.46 -0.42
C TYR A 108 -6.46 -5.85 -0.21
N CYS A 109 -5.21 -5.92 0.28
CA CYS A 109 -4.54 -7.20 0.50
C CYS A 109 -5.27 -8.03 1.56
N ALA A 110 -5.73 -7.39 2.63
CA ALA A 110 -6.56 -8.05 3.64
C ALA A 110 -7.86 -8.63 3.05
N ALA A 111 -8.55 -7.88 2.18
CA ALA A 111 -9.75 -8.39 1.51
C ALA A 111 -9.44 -9.63 0.65
N ARG A 112 -8.31 -9.63 -0.07
CA ARG A 112 -7.87 -10.78 -0.87
C ARG A 112 -7.50 -12.01 -0.04
N LEU A 113 -7.14 -11.81 1.22
CA LEU A 113 -6.84 -12.87 2.18
C LEU A 113 -8.07 -13.37 2.94
N GLY A 114 -9.27 -12.83 2.66
CA GLY A 114 -10.51 -13.18 3.35
C GLY A 114 -10.75 -12.43 4.66
N GLU A 115 -9.87 -11.48 5.02
CA GLU A 115 -9.94 -10.70 6.25
C GLU A 115 -10.88 -9.47 6.08
N ALA A 116 -12.16 -9.75 5.79
CA ALA A 116 -13.12 -8.74 5.37
C ALA A 116 -13.33 -7.62 6.41
N ALA A 117 -13.35 -7.94 7.70
CA ALA A 117 -13.53 -6.96 8.77
C ALA A 117 -12.36 -5.97 8.83
N PHE A 118 -11.13 -6.47 8.79
CA PHE A 118 -9.93 -5.64 8.80
C PHE A 118 -9.79 -4.82 7.52
N ALA A 119 -10.13 -5.41 6.37
CA ALA A 119 -10.16 -4.70 5.10
C ALA A 119 -11.09 -3.48 5.14
N ARG A 120 -12.32 -3.67 5.64
CA ARG A 120 -13.31 -2.59 5.77
C ARG A 120 -12.81 -1.48 6.69
N GLU A 121 -12.22 -1.84 7.82
CA GLU A 121 -11.68 -0.88 8.78
C GLU A 121 -10.58 0.00 8.15
N ALA A 122 -9.62 -0.61 7.46
CA ALA A 122 -8.53 0.12 6.81
C ALA A 122 -9.02 1.01 5.66
N LEU A 123 -9.94 0.51 4.82
CA LEU A 123 -10.49 1.28 3.70
C LEU A 123 -11.40 2.42 4.15
N ALA A 124 -12.19 2.20 5.21
CA ALA A 124 -12.98 3.26 5.83
C ALA A 124 -12.08 4.36 6.40
N LYS A 125 -10.97 3.99 7.07
CA LYS A 125 -9.99 4.98 7.52
C LYS A 125 -9.36 5.73 6.34
N ALA A 126 -9.00 5.05 5.26
CA ALA A 126 -8.47 5.73 4.07
C ALA A 126 -9.47 6.76 3.51
N SER A 127 -10.75 6.40 3.44
CA SER A 127 -11.82 7.31 2.99
C SER A 127 -12.09 8.46 3.96
N GLU A 128 -11.88 8.26 5.27
CA GLU A 128 -11.97 9.32 6.29
C GLU A 128 -10.85 10.35 6.09
N LEU A 129 -9.62 9.88 5.87
CA LEU A 129 -8.43 10.73 5.73
C LEU A 129 -8.36 11.44 4.37
N ASP A 130 -8.86 10.81 3.31
CA ASP A 130 -8.96 11.39 1.96
C ASP A 130 -10.39 11.29 1.39
N PRO A 131 -11.26 12.26 1.69
CA PRO A 131 -12.61 12.31 1.14
C PRO A 131 -12.68 12.50 -0.38
N THR A 132 -11.57 12.86 -1.03
CA THR A 132 -11.51 12.99 -2.50
C THR A 132 -11.42 11.64 -3.21
N ASP A 133 -11.17 10.57 -2.45
CA ASP A 133 -11.00 9.20 -2.93
C ASP A 133 -9.93 9.06 -4.02
N ARG A 134 -8.85 9.85 -3.95
CA ARG A 134 -7.79 9.90 -4.98
C ARG A 134 -7.15 8.54 -5.23
N PHE A 135 -7.09 7.70 -4.22
CA PHE A 135 -6.50 6.36 -4.28
C PHE A 135 -7.54 5.22 -4.26
N GLY A 136 -8.84 5.53 -4.31
CA GLY A 136 -9.92 4.56 -4.46
C GLY A 136 -10.26 3.73 -3.22
N GLY A 137 -9.89 4.17 -2.02
CA GLY A 137 -10.22 3.47 -0.78
C GLY A 137 -11.73 3.37 -0.53
N GLY A 138 -12.46 4.47 -0.74
CA GLY A 138 -13.91 4.53 -0.61
C GLY A 138 -14.62 3.67 -1.66
N TRP A 139 -14.13 3.71 -2.91
CA TRP A 139 -14.65 2.86 -3.98
C TRP A 139 -14.51 1.36 -3.67
N ILE A 140 -13.33 0.90 -3.20
CA ILE A 140 -13.12 -0.50 -2.84
C ILE A 140 -14.04 -0.90 -1.68
N LEU A 141 -14.16 -0.06 -0.65
CA LEU A 141 -15.06 -0.30 0.48
C LEU A 141 -16.51 -0.51 0.01
N ALA A 142 -17.02 0.40 -0.83
CA ALA A 142 -18.37 0.30 -1.38
C ALA A 142 -18.59 -0.99 -2.18
N HIS A 143 -17.57 -1.44 -2.92
CA HIS A 143 -17.62 -2.71 -3.65
C HIS A 143 -17.69 -3.92 -2.70
N LEU A 144 -16.86 -3.95 -1.65
CA LEU A 144 -16.89 -5.01 -0.64
C LEU A 144 -18.25 -5.08 0.07
N ASP A 145 -18.85 -3.92 0.38
CA ASP A 145 -20.17 -3.80 0.98
C ASP A 145 -21.27 -4.35 0.07
N ALA A 146 -21.16 -4.12 -1.24
CA ALA A 146 -22.12 -4.62 -2.21
C ALA A 146 -22.07 -6.15 -2.32
N CYS A 147 -20.88 -6.74 -2.44
CA CYS A 147 -20.73 -8.19 -2.51
C CYS A 147 -21.29 -8.90 -1.26
N ALA A 148 -20.97 -8.39 -0.06
CA ALA A 148 -21.46 -8.98 1.18
C ALA A 148 -23.00 -8.95 1.30
N ARG A 149 -23.67 -7.93 0.74
CA ARG A 149 -25.14 -7.88 0.70
C ARG A 149 -25.75 -8.90 -0.27
N GLN A 150 -25.05 -9.23 -1.35
CA GLN A 150 -25.49 -10.25 -2.30
C GLN A 150 -25.38 -11.64 -1.66
N GLU A 151 -24.28 -11.92 -0.98
CA GLU A 151 -24.06 -13.19 -0.26
C GLU A 151 -25.05 -13.43 0.89
N ALA A 152 -25.56 -12.36 1.52
CA ALA A 152 -26.55 -12.46 2.60
C ALA A 152 -28.01 -12.52 2.11
N GLY A 153 -28.24 -12.29 0.82
CA GLY A 153 -29.57 -12.28 0.19
C GLY A 153 -29.94 -13.57 -0.56
N ASP A 154 -29.00 -14.52 -0.65
CA ASP A 154 -29.18 -15.90 -1.14
C ASP A 154 -29.43 -16.88 0.02
#